data_AF-A0A158L7A4-F1
#
_entry.id   AF-A0A158L7A4-F1
#
_cell.length_a   1.000
_cell.length_b   1.000
_cell.length_c   1.000
_cell.angle_alpha   90.00
_cell.angle_beta   90.00
_cell.angle_gamma   90.00
#
_symmetry.space_group_name_H-M   'P 1'
#
loop_
_entity.id
_entity.type
_entity.pdbx_description
1 polymer ?
#
loop_
_entity_poly.entity_id
_entity_poly.type
_entity_poly.pdbx_seq_one_letter_code
_entity_poly.pdbx_strand_id
1 'polypeptide(L)'
;MDNNASKLFVFSGAGLSAESGLSTFRTGDGIWTRNSVEEVCSINTWRRNRAAVFEFYNDRIREKHDAKPNAAHMLLAKWQNTWGAERVQLLTLAGTQTPPGMGTSISPTR
;
A
#
# COMPACT_ATOMS: atom_id res chain seq x y z
N MET A 1 -15.94 34.17 7.49
CA MET A 1 -16.01 32.72 7.20
C MET A 1 -14.59 32.27 6.97
N ASP A 2 -14.06 31.51 7.92
CA ASP A 2 -12.63 31.31 8.05
C ASP A 2 -12.19 30.25 7.06
N ASN A 3 -11.57 30.68 5.96
CA ASN A 3 -11.06 29.82 4.89
C ASN A 3 -9.79 29.02 5.30
N ASN A 4 -9.48 28.94 6.59
CA ASN A 4 -8.25 28.34 7.11
C ASN A 4 -8.49 26.98 7.78
N ALA A 5 -9.31 26.14 7.16
CA ALA A 5 -9.55 24.81 7.69
C ALA A 5 -8.44 23.87 7.17
N SER A 6 -7.54 23.46 8.09
CA SER A 6 -6.33 22.69 7.80
C SER A 6 -6.61 21.36 7.08
N LYS A 7 -5.67 20.94 6.23
CA LYS A 7 -5.70 19.66 5.51
C LYS A 7 -4.73 18.68 6.14
N LEU A 8 -5.14 17.41 6.24
CA LEU A 8 -4.35 16.31 6.76
C LEU A 8 -3.89 15.42 5.60
N PHE A 9 -2.57 15.31 5.44
CA PHE A 9 -1.94 14.38 4.51
C PHE A 9 -1.30 13.25 5.28
N VAL A 10 -1.68 12.02 4.95
CA VAL A 10 -1.13 10.80 5.55
C VAL A 10 -0.31 10.08 4.50
N PHE A 11 1.00 10.00 4.71
CA PHE A 11 1.90 9.19 3.89
C PHE A 11 2.06 7.83 4.57
N SER A 12 1.74 6.77 3.85
CA SER A 12 1.85 5.41 4.37
C SER A 12 2.56 4.49 3.38
N GLY A 13 3.13 3.41 3.92
CA GLY A 13 3.75 2.35 3.15
C GLY A 13 3.31 0.99 3.67
N ALA A 14 3.96 -0.08 3.20
CA ALA A 14 3.62 -1.46 3.57
C ALA A 14 3.61 -1.71 5.10
N GLY A 15 4.36 -0.93 5.88
CA GLY A 15 4.36 -1.02 7.34
C GLY A 15 3.00 -0.76 8.00
N LEU A 16 2.15 0.10 7.41
CA LEU A 16 0.78 0.33 7.90
C LEU A 16 -0.03 -0.96 7.92
N SER A 17 0.27 -1.88 7.00
CA SER A 17 -0.47 -3.13 6.82
C SER A 17 0.25 -4.36 7.39
N ALA A 18 1.36 -4.17 8.12
CA ALA A 18 2.07 -5.27 8.78
C ALA A 18 1.16 -6.05 9.74
N GLU A 19 0.40 -5.33 10.57
CA GLU A 19 -0.56 -5.94 11.51
C GLU A 19 -1.79 -6.56 10.81
N SER A 20 -1.95 -6.30 9.51
CA SER A 20 -3.00 -6.94 8.69
C SER A 20 -2.55 -8.30 8.13
N GLY A 21 -1.37 -8.78 8.52
CA GLY A 21 -0.78 -10.03 8.03
C GLY A 21 -0.03 -9.88 6.72
N LEU A 22 0.23 -8.66 6.26
CA LEU A 22 1.01 -8.41 5.05
C LEU A 22 2.49 -8.28 5.37
N SER A 23 3.31 -9.04 4.67
CA SER A 23 4.76 -8.94 4.71
C SER A 23 5.21 -7.55 4.31
N THR A 24 6.10 -6.97 5.11
CA THR A 24 6.74 -5.71 4.76
C THR A 24 7.94 -5.95 3.85
N PHE A 25 8.35 -4.90 3.14
CA PHE A 25 9.46 -5.00 2.21
C PHE A 25 10.84 -5.10 2.89
N ARG A 26 11.06 -4.28 3.94
CA ARG A 26 12.39 -4.05 4.53
C ARG A 26 12.49 -4.33 6.02
N THR A 27 11.37 -4.51 6.72
CA THR A 27 11.37 -4.63 8.19
C THR A 27 11.34 -6.10 8.60
N GLY A 28 12.18 -6.47 9.59
CA GLY A 28 12.31 -7.85 10.06
C GLY A 28 12.73 -8.79 8.93
N ASP A 29 12.03 -9.91 8.80
CA ASP A 29 12.24 -10.94 7.77
C ASP A 29 11.66 -10.53 6.40
N GLY A 30 11.78 -9.24 6.07
CA GLY A 30 11.09 -8.58 4.97
C GLY A 30 11.35 -9.21 3.61
N ILE A 31 10.46 -8.96 2.66
CA ILE A 31 10.44 -9.63 1.35
C ILE A 31 11.80 -9.56 0.63
N TRP A 32 12.53 -8.46 0.77
CA TRP A 32 13.85 -8.25 0.14
C TRP A 32 15.00 -9.03 0.77
N THR A 33 14.80 -9.63 1.95
CA THR A 33 15.79 -10.55 2.53
C THR A 33 15.81 -11.89 1.83
N ARG A 34 14.72 -12.25 1.13
CA ARG A 34 14.51 -13.53 0.45
C ARG A 34 14.40 -13.43 -1.08
N ASN A 35 14.19 -12.22 -1.61
CA ASN A 35 14.01 -11.96 -3.05
C ASN A 35 14.88 -10.78 -3.46
N SER A 36 15.68 -10.92 -4.52
CA SER A 36 16.37 -9.77 -5.12
C SER A 36 15.35 -8.89 -5.84
N VAL A 37 15.36 -7.59 -5.54
CA VAL A 37 14.51 -6.59 -6.22
C VAL A 37 14.76 -6.61 -7.72
N GLU A 38 16.02 -6.75 -8.14
CA GLU A 38 16.45 -6.77 -9.54
C GLU A 38 15.90 -7.99 -10.29
N GLU A 39 15.70 -9.10 -9.60
CA GLU A 39 15.14 -10.32 -10.19
C GLU A 39 13.63 -10.26 -10.33
N VAL A 40 12.91 -9.64 -9.38
CA VAL A 40 11.43 -9.70 -9.38
C VAL A 40 10.74 -8.39 -9.80
N CYS A 41 11.45 -7.26 -9.79
CA CYS A 41 10.91 -5.93 -10.11
C CYS A 41 11.65 -5.21 -11.24
N SER A 42 12.39 -5.92 -12.10
CA SER A 42 13.07 -5.33 -13.26
C SER A 42 12.39 -5.66 -14.59
N ILE A 43 12.33 -4.66 -15.49
CA ILE A 43 11.88 -4.88 -16.88
C ILE A 43 12.78 -5.88 -17.62
N ASN A 44 14.08 -5.92 -17.29
CA ASN A 44 15.00 -6.86 -17.89
C ASN A 44 14.68 -8.29 -17.47
N THR A 45 14.23 -8.51 -16.24
CA THR A 45 13.83 -9.83 -15.77
C THR A 45 12.44 -10.20 -16.25
N TRP A 46 11.51 -9.25 -16.37
CA TRP A 46 10.23 -9.46 -17.06
C TRP A 46 10.40 -10.01 -18.49
N ARG A 47 11.43 -9.53 -19.20
CA ARG A 47 11.76 -9.97 -20.56
C ARG A 47 12.46 -11.33 -20.60
N ARG A 48 13.36 -11.60 -19.65
CA ARG A 48 14.24 -12.79 -19.65
C ARG A 48 13.69 -13.98 -18.87
N ASN A 49 13.00 -13.73 -17.76
CA ASN A 49 12.41 -14.71 -16.87
C ASN A 49 11.09 -14.19 -16.28
N ARG A 50 10.04 -14.22 -17.11
CA ARG A 50 8.71 -13.74 -16.71
C ARG A 50 8.07 -14.61 -15.63
N ALA A 51 8.40 -15.90 -15.59
CA ALA A 51 7.84 -16.85 -14.61
C ALA A 51 8.18 -16.43 -13.18
N ALA A 52 9.44 -16.06 -12.91
CA ALA A 52 9.86 -15.58 -11.58
C ALA A 52 9.10 -14.31 -11.15
N VAL A 53 8.86 -13.37 -12.08
CA VAL A 53 8.08 -12.16 -11.78
C VAL A 53 6.62 -12.53 -11.46
N PHE A 54 6.01 -13.43 -12.23
CA PHE A 54 4.65 -13.87 -11.96
C PHE A 54 4.52 -14.61 -10.63
N GLU A 55 5.44 -15.51 -10.32
CA GLU A 55 5.45 -16.24 -9.05
C GLU A 55 5.50 -15.27 -7.86
N PHE A 56 6.43 -14.31 -7.90
CA PHE A 56 6.55 -13.27 -6.88
C PHE A 56 5.26 -12.47 -6.67
N TYR A 57 4.62 -11.99 -7.74
CA TYR A 57 3.39 -11.21 -7.62
C TYR A 57 2.17 -12.07 -7.27
N ASN A 58 2.13 -13.34 -7.70
CA ASN A 58 1.08 -14.28 -7.31
C ASN A 58 1.12 -14.55 -5.81
N ASP A 59 2.30 -14.70 -5.21
CA ASP A 59 2.43 -14.84 -3.75
C ASP A 59 1.87 -13.61 -3.02
N ARG A 60 2.15 -12.41 -3.52
CA ARG A 60 1.60 -11.16 -2.95
C ARG A 60 0.09 -11.09 -3.09
N ILE A 61 -0.47 -11.56 -4.20
CA ILE A 61 -1.93 -11.61 -4.40
C ILE A 61 -2.57 -12.58 -3.40
N ARG A 62 -1.97 -13.77 -3.20
CA ARG A 62 -2.45 -14.74 -2.21
C ARG A 62 -2.41 -14.17 -0.79
N GLU A 63 -1.30 -13.56 -0.41
CA GLU A 63 -1.15 -12.93 0.90
C GLU A 63 -2.16 -11.79 1.12
N LYS A 64 -2.39 -10.99 0.07
CA LYS A 64 -3.41 -9.94 0.10
C LYS A 64 -4.82 -10.50 0.22
N HIS A 65 -5.13 -11.64 -0.40
CA HIS A 65 -6.49 -12.19 -0.40
C HIS A 65 -7.04 -12.41 1.02
N ASP A 66 -6.19 -12.87 1.93
CA ASP A 66 -6.60 -13.22 3.29
C ASP A 66 -6.46 -12.06 4.31
N ALA A 67 -5.78 -10.98 3.91
CA ALA A 67 -5.55 -9.83 4.78
C ALA A 67 -6.81 -9.00 5.00
N LYS A 68 -6.97 -8.48 6.22
CA LYS A 68 -8.10 -7.62 6.62
C LYS A 68 -7.63 -6.26 7.13
N PRO A 69 -8.41 -5.18 6.95
CA PRO A 69 -8.06 -3.87 7.48
C PRO A 69 -7.83 -3.89 9.00
N ASN A 70 -6.65 -3.47 9.45
CA ASN A 70 -6.38 -3.25 10.87
C ASN A 70 -7.00 -1.94 11.42
N ALA A 71 -6.79 -1.68 12.70
CA ALA A 71 -7.27 -0.48 13.40
C ALA A 71 -6.83 0.84 12.73
N ALA A 72 -5.62 0.89 12.18
CA ALA A 72 -5.12 2.08 11.49
C ALA A 72 -5.90 2.38 10.21
N HIS A 73 -6.19 1.36 9.39
CA HIS A 73 -7.02 1.52 8.19
C HIS A 73 -8.44 1.99 8.56
N MET A 74 -9.02 1.40 9.62
CA MET A 74 -10.35 1.77 10.10
C MET A 74 -10.41 3.21 10.60
N LEU A 75 -9.38 3.67 11.31
CA LEU A 75 -9.27 5.03 11.80
C LEU A 75 -9.19 6.03 10.64
N LEU A 76 -8.34 5.76 9.64
CA LEU A 76 -8.19 6.62 8.48
C LEU A 76 -9.48 6.69 7.65
N ALA A 77 -10.18 5.56 7.50
CA ALA A 77 -11.49 5.53 6.86
C ALA A 77 -12.53 6.36 7.64
N LYS A 78 -12.55 6.26 8.97
CA LYS A 78 -13.41 7.09 9.82
C LYS A 78 -13.12 8.58 9.64
N TRP A 79 -11.86 8.96 9.57
CA TRP A 79 -11.44 10.35 9.38
C TRP A 79 -11.87 10.88 8.01
N GLN A 80 -11.66 10.11 6.94
CA GLN A 80 -12.15 10.49 5.61
C GLN A 80 -13.67 10.59 5.55
N ASN A 81 -14.41 9.69 6.20
CA ASN A 81 -15.88 9.78 6.25
C ASN A 81 -16.38 10.98 7.05
N THR A 82 -15.65 11.39 8.09
CA THR A 82 -16.06 12.49 8.98
C THR A 82 -15.77 13.87 8.36
N TRP A 83 -14.63 14.02 7.69
CA TRP A 83 -14.14 15.34 7.21
C TRP A 83 -14.05 15.45 5.69
N GLY A 84 -14.31 14.37 4.95
CA GLY A 84 -14.25 14.32 3.50
C GLY A 84 -12.84 14.09 2.94
N ALA A 85 -12.79 13.46 1.77
CA ALA A 85 -11.54 13.14 1.06
C ALA A 85 -10.77 14.39 0.56
N GLU A 86 -11.41 15.56 0.50
CA GLU A 86 -10.76 16.84 0.17
C GLU A 86 -9.84 17.34 1.30
N ARG A 87 -10.17 16.97 2.55
CA ARG A 87 -9.46 17.39 3.76
C ARG A 87 -8.50 16.34 4.29
N VAL A 88 -8.83 15.06 4.14
CA VAL A 88 -8.00 13.95 4.60
C VAL A 88 -7.55 13.14 3.38
N GLN A 89 -6.28 13.28 3.01
CA GLN A 89 -5.70 12.61 1.84
C GLN A 89 -4.73 11.52 2.28
N LEU A 90 -4.93 10.31 1.79
CA LEU A 90 -4.04 9.18 2.00
C LEU A 90 -3.19 8.96 0.75
N LEU A 91 -1.87 9.01 0.92
CA LEU A 91 -0.86 8.76 -0.11
C LEU A 91 -0.11 7.49 0.29
N THR A 92 -0.42 6.39 -0.39
CA THR A 92 0.15 5.08 -0.09
C THR A 92 1.21 4.71 -1.13
N LEU A 93 2.46 4.53 -0.69
CA LEU A 93 3.62 4.23 -1.54
C LEU A 93 3.80 2.72 -1.83
N ALA A 94 2.92 1.87 -1.32
CA ALA A 94 2.87 0.44 -1.58
C ALA A 94 1.40 0.04 -1.74
N GLY A 95 1.03 -0.74 -2.76
CA GLY A 95 -0.37 -1.09 -3.07
C GLY A 95 -1.06 -1.96 -2.01
N THR A 96 -1.30 -1.43 -0.81
CA THR A 96 -2.05 -2.06 0.26
C THR A 96 -3.56 -1.82 0.10
N GLN A 97 -4.36 -2.67 0.74
CA GLN A 97 -5.81 -2.63 0.63
C GLN A 97 -6.38 -1.31 1.16
N THR A 98 -7.11 -0.59 0.31
CA THR A 98 -8.05 0.44 0.74
C THR A 98 -9.36 -0.23 1.18
N PRO A 99 -9.93 0.16 2.34
CA PRO A 99 -11.29 -0.22 2.69
C PRO A 99 -12.28 0.22 1.58
N PRO A 100 -13.38 -0.52 1.36
CA PRO A 100 -14.43 -0.10 0.44
C PRO A 100 -14.93 1.32 0.77
N GLY A 101 -14.94 2.21 -0.23
CA GLY A 101 -15.34 3.62 -0.05
C GLY A 101 -14.20 4.59 0.27
N MET A 102 -12.97 4.11 0.46
CA MET A 102 -11.80 4.95 0.70
C MET A 102 -11.12 5.36 -0.62
N GLY A 103 -11.00 6.66 -0.88
CA GLY A 103 -10.31 7.18 -2.06
C GLY A 103 -8.81 7.30 -1.83
N THR A 104 -8.00 6.50 -2.54
CA THR A 104 -6.56 6.72 -2.70
C THR A 104 -6.30 7.59 -3.93
N SER A 105 -5.70 8.75 -3.72
CA SER A 105 -5.07 9.49 -4.82
C SER A 105 -3.73 8.84 -5.09
N ILE A 106 -3.69 7.92 -6.04
CA ILE A 106 -2.42 7.47 -6.62
C ILE A 106 -1.94 8.63 -7.48
N SER A 107 -0.97 9.40 -6.98
CA SER A 107 -0.29 10.40 -7.80
C SER A 107 0.37 9.66 -8.96
N PRO A 108 0.00 9.92 -10.23
CA PRO A 108 0.77 9.40 -11.34
C PRO A 108 2.14 10.04 -11.23
N THR A 109 3.18 9.23 -11.00
CA THR A 109 4.55 9.67 -11.25
C THR A 109 4.61 10.17 -12.68
N ARG A 110 4.91 11.46 -12.81
CA ARG A 110 4.98 12.21 -14.06
C ARG A 110 5.94 11.58 -15.05
#